data_AF-Q0FHV6-F1
#
_entry.id   AF-Q0FHV6-F1
#
_cell.length_a   1.000
_cell.length_b   1.000
_cell.length_c   1.000
_cell.angle_alpha   90.00
_cell.angle_beta   90.00
_cell.angle_gamma   90.00
#
_symmetry.space_group_name_H-M   'P 1'
#
loop_
_entity.id
_entity.type
_entity.pdbx_description
1 polymer ?
#
loop_
_entity_poly.entity_id
_entity_poly.type
_entity_poly.pdbx_seq_one_letter_code
_entity_poly.pdbx_strand_id
1 'polypeptide(L)'
;MATESYTTTWDLTVVEDGVPFKVDIYKLEVGDGWSLEVVTADGTSIVWDDLFEDDQAAFEEAINTIRSEGAVAFANGGSNIIPFRQ
;
A
#
# COMPACT_ATOMS: atom_id res chain seq x y z
N MET A 1 21.79 2.42 12.13
CA MET A 1 21.00 1.74 11.09
C MET A 1 19.97 0.92 11.84
N ALA A 2 18.80 1.49 12.14
CA ALA A 2 17.72 0.70 12.73
C ALA A 2 17.14 -0.11 11.58
N THR A 3 17.38 -1.40 11.58
CA THR A 3 16.60 -2.32 10.77
C THR A 3 15.22 -2.33 11.41
N GLU A 4 14.23 -1.70 10.78
CA GLU A 4 12.84 -1.89 11.16
C GLU A 4 12.54 -3.38 10.95
N SER A 5 12.45 -4.13 12.04
CA SER A 5 12.20 -5.56 12.02
C SER A 5 10.70 -5.76 11.80
N TYR A 6 10.30 -6.07 10.58
CA TYR A 6 8.91 -6.44 10.26
C TYR A 6 8.67 -7.91 10.63
N THR A 7 7.63 -8.18 11.42
CA THR A 7 7.37 -9.53 11.97
C THR A 7 6.50 -10.39 11.06
N THR A 8 5.68 -9.79 10.20
CA THR A 8 4.87 -10.49 9.19
C THR A 8 4.66 -9.54 8.01
N THR A 9 4.98 -10.02 6.81
CA THR A 9 4.80 -9.31 5.55
C THR A 9 3.87 -10.13 4.68
N TRP A 10 2.82 -9.49 4.18
CA TRP A 10 2.00 -10.04 3.10
C TRP A 10 2.37 -9.28 1.83
N ASP A 11 2.91 -10.00 0.85
CA ASP A 11 3.08 -9.52 -0.51
C ASP A 11 1.99 -10.14 -1.41
N LEU A 12 1.13 -9.30 -1.96
CA LEU A 12 0.08 -9.73 -2.89
C LEU A 12 0.15 -8.96 -4.19
N THR A 13 0.10 -9.67 -5.32
CA THR A 13 -0.15 -9.04 -6.62
C THR A 13 -1.63 -9.06 -6.91
N VAL A 14 -2.19 -7.88 -7.13
CA VAL A 14 -3.59 -7.69 -7.54
C VAL A 14 -3.64 -7.08 -8.93
N VAL A 15 -4.66 -7.43 -9.70
CA VAL A 15 -4.87 -6.89 -11.04
C VAL A 15 -6.26 -6.28 -11.09
N GLU A 16 -6.33 -4.96 -11.15
CA GLU A 16 -7.58 -4.19 -11.23
C GLU A 16 -7.63 -3.51 -12.60
N ASP A 17 -8.70 -3.73 -13.36
CA ASP A 17 -8.86 -3.26 -14.74
C ASP A 17 -7.66 -3.54 -15.66
N GLY A 18 -6.97 -4.66 -15.44
CA GLY A 18 -5.80 -5.07 -16.22
C GLY A 18 -4.49 -4.37 -15.81
N VAL A 19 -4.50 -3.53 -14.77
CA VAL A 19 -3.31 -2.89 -14.22
C VAL A 19 -2.82 -3.69 -13.00
N PRO A 20 -1.56 -4.16 -12.99
CA PRO A 20 -1.01 -4.87 -11.85
C PRO A 20 -0.53 -3.90 -10.77
N PHE A 21 -0.82 -4.24 -9.52
CA PHE A 21 -0.32 -3.57 -8.32
C PHE A 21 0.26 -4.60 -7.38
N LYS A 22 1.35 -4.24 -6.71
CA LYS A 22 1.86 -4.97 -5.56
C LYS A 22 1.32 -4.30 -4.31
N VAL A 23 0.67 -5.07 -3.45
CA VAL A 23 0.17 -4.62 -2.16
C VAL A 23 1.05 -5.27 -1.10
N ASP A 24 1.72 -4.44 -0.31
CA ASP A 24 2.57 -4.84 0.80
C ASP A 24 1.93 -4.38 2.11
N ILE A 25 1.73 -5.32 3.04
CA ILE A 25 1.12 -5.05 4.35
C ILE A 25 2.07 -5.51 5.45
N TYR A 26 2.36 -4.61 6.39
CA TYR A 26 3.39 -4.79 7.41
C TYR A 26 2.82 -4.63 8.81
N LYS A 27 3.03 -5.62 9.69
CA LYS A 27 2.79 -5.43 11.12
C LYS A 27 3.98 -4.69 11.75
N LEU A 28 3.70 -3.55 12.37
CA LEU A 28 4.72 -2.77 13.08
C LEU A 28 5.05 -3.42 14.44
N GLU A 29 6.33 -3.39 14.83
CA GLU A 29 6.76 -3.89 16.15
C GLU A 29 6.39 -2.93 17.30
N VAL A 30 6.27 -1.64 16.99
CA VAL A 30 5.90 -0.61 17.96
C VAL A 30 4.54 -0.04 17.57
N GLY A 31 3.53 -0.34 18.39
CA GLY A 31 2.14 -0.01 18.13
C GLY A 31 1.31 -1.23 17.73
N ASP A 32 -0.01 -1.16 17.92
CA ASP A 32 -0.96 -2.22 17.56
C ASP A 32 -1.59 -1.95 16.18
N GLY A 33 -0.75 -1.72 15.17
CA GLY A 33 -1.23 -1.32 13.84
C GLY A 33 -0.48 -1.96 12.68
N TRP A 34 -1.17 -2.01 11.54
CA TRP A 34 -0.65 -2.48 10.27
C TRP A 34 -0.42 -1.31 9.32
N SER A 35 0.71 -1.29 8.65
CA SER A 35 1.05 -0.32 7.61
C SER A 35 0.72 -0.91 6.24
N LEU A 36 0.33 -0.04 5.30
CA LEU A 36 -0.01 -0.39 3.93
C LEU A 36 0.87 0.37 2.94
N GLU A 37 1.39 -0.36 1.97
CA GLU A 37 2.06 0.18 0.79
C GLU A 37 1.48 -0.46 -0.46
N VAL A 38 1.25 0.36 -1.49
CA VAL A 38 0.93 -0.11 -2.84
C VAL A 38 2.01 0.36 -3.79
N VAL A 39 2.61 -0.58 -4.52
CA VAL A 39 3.62 -0.32 -5.54
C VAL A 39 3.03 -0.57 -6.92
N THR A 40 3.09 0.44 -7.77
CA THR A 40 2.65 0.38 -9.18
C THR A 40 3.68 -0.37 -10.04
N ALA A 41 3.30 -0.73 -11.26
CA ALA A 41 4.19 -1.41 -12.21
C ALA A 41 5.47 -0.63 -12.57
N ASP A 42 5.45 0.70 -12.47
CA ASP A 42 6.61 1.56 -12.71
C ASP A 42 7.48 1.78 -11.46
N GLY A 43 7.12 1.16 -10.33
CA GLY A 43 7.85 1.23 -9.08
C GLY A 43 7.49 2.44 -8.22
N THR A 44 6.44 3.20 -8.55
CA THR A 44 5.91 4.25 -7.67
C THR A 44 5.31 3.60 -6.43
N SER A 45 5.80 4.01 -5.26
CA SER A 45 5.30 3.58 -3.96
C SER A 45 4.30 4.60 -3.42
N ILE A 46 3.15 4.09 -3.00
CA ILE A 46 2.06 4.85 -2.38
C ILE A 46 1.86 4.25 -0.99
N VAL A 47 2.13 5.05 0.04
CA VAL A 47 2.07 4.64 1.45
C VAL A 47 0.99 5.44 2.15
N TRP A 48 0.22 4.77 3.01
CA TRP A 48 -0.77 5.43 3.85
C TRP A 48 -0.13 5.85 5.18
N ASP A 49 -0.44 7.07 5.63
CA ASP A 49 0.02 7.58 6.92
C ASP A 49 -0.73 6.91 8.10
N ASP A 50 -1.97 6.49 7.88
CA ASP A 50 -2.80 5.83 8.88
C ASP A 50 -2.43 4.35 9.03
N LEU A 51 -2.52 3.86 10.27
CA LEU A 51 -2.37 2.43 10.58
C LEU A 51 -3.74 1.75 10.64
N PHE A 52 -3.77 0.49 10.21
CA PHE A 52 -4.98 -0.34 10.19
C PHE A 52 -5.01 -1.30 11.38
N GLU A 53 -6.21 -1.67 11.83
CA GLU A 53 -6.43 -2.58 12.95
C GLU A 53 -5.95 -4.01 12.64
N ASP A 54 -6.21 -4.46 11.41
CA ASP A 54 -5.78 -5.75 10.90
C ASP A 54 -5.30 -5.67 9.43
N ASP A 55 -4.74 -6.77 8.95
CA ASP A 55 -4.25 -6.90 7.58
C ASP A 55 -5.39 -6.90 6.55
N GLN A 56 -6.57 -7.41 6.91
CA GLN A 56 -7.75 -7.37 6.04
C GLN A 56 -8.21 -5.93 5.79
N ALA A 57 -8.29 -5.10 6.81
CA ALA A 57 -8.67 -3.69 6.69
C ALA A 57 -7.69 -2.91 5.82
N ALA A 58 -6.39 -3.15 5.98
CA ALA A 58 -5.36 -2.58 5.10
C ALA A 58 -5.56 -3.03 3.65
N PHE A 59 -5.81 -4.32 3.43
CA PHE A 59 -6.03 -4.84 2.08
C PHE A 59 -7.29 -4.27 1.42
N GLU A 60 -8.40 -4.20 2.16
CA GLU A 60 -9.66 -3.63 1.66
C GLU A 60 -9.51 -2.15 1.29
N GLU A 61 -8.77 -1.37 2.08
CA GLU A 61 -8.48 0.03 1.78
C GLU A 61 -7.73 0.20 0.45
N ALA A 62 -6.71 -0.63 0.21
CA ALA A 62 -5.97 -0.62 -1.05
C ALA A 62 -6.90 -0.84 -2.25
N ILE A 63 -7.72 -1.90 -2.19
CA ILE A 63 -8.62 -2.27 -3.29
C ILE A 63 -9.71 -1.23 -3.49
N ASN A 64 -10.30 -0.73 -2.41
CA ASN A 64 -11.35 0.29 -2.47
C ASN A 64 -10.83 1.58 -3.08
N THR A 65 -9.63 2.03 -2.71
CA THR A 65 -9.00 3.23 -3.25
C THR A 65 -8.69 3.07 -4.74
N ILE A 66 -8.03 1.97 -5.13
CA ILE A 66 -7.70 1.67 -6.54
C ILE A 66 -8.96 1.68 -7.40
N ARG A 67 -10.05 1.04 -6.93
CA ARG A 67 -11.32 0.99 -7.65
C ARG A 67 -12.04 2.33 -7.69
N SER A 68 -12.03 3.09 -6.59
CA SER A 68 -12.73 4.37 -6.51
C SER A 68 -12.06 5.46 -7.33
N GLU A 69 -10.72 5.48 -7.38
CA GLU A 69 -9.99 6.42 -8.24
C GLU A 69 -9.93 5.94 -9.70
N GLY A 70 -10.05 4.64 -9.90
CA GLY A 70 -9.86 3.95 -11.18
C GLY A 70 -8.39 3.55 -11.34
N ALA A 71 -8.16 2.28 -11.66
CA ALA A 71 -6.82 1.68 -11.61
C ALA A 71 -5.76 2.44 -12.41
N VAL A 72 -6.08 2.84 -13.64
CA VAL A 72 -5.16 3.62 -14.49
C VAL A 72 -4.88 5.00 -13.90
N ALA A 73 -5.88 5.67 -13.33
CA ALA A 73 -5.70 6.99 -12.75
C ALA A 73 -4.87 6.92 -11.47
N PHE A 74 -5.18 5.95 -10.60
CA PHE A 74 -4.42 5.66 -9.38
C PHE A 74 -2.94 5.39 -9.72
N ALA A 75 -2.67 4.51 -10.69
CA ALA A 75 -1.31 4.14 -11.10
C ALA A 75 -0.48 5.33 -11.64
N ASN A 76 -1.12 6.35 -12.20
CA ASN A 76 -0.44 7.54 -12.75
C ASN A 76 -0.30 8.67 -11.71
N GLY A 77 -0.59 8.38 -10.43
CA GLY A 77 -0.52 9.33 -9.35
C GLY A 77 -1.81 10.10 -9.13
N GLY A 78 -2.88 9.37 -8.84
CA GLY A 78 -4.12 9.90 -8.30
C GLY A 78 -3.93 10.67 -6.98
N SER A 79 -5.02 11.05 -6.31
CA SER A 79 -5.05 12.17 -5.34
C SER A 79 -4.20 11.99 -4.06
N ASN A 80 -3.53 10.86 -3.87
CA ASN A 80 -2.78 10.54 -2.65
C ASN A 80 -1.30 10.17 -2.90
N ILE A 81 -0.58 10.95 -3.73
CA ILE A 81 0.89 10.82 -3.83
C ILE A 81 1.55 11.78 -2.85
N ILE A 82 2.19 11.22 -1.81
CA ILE A 82 3.26 11.92 -1.09
C ILE A 82 4.58 11.62 -1.83
N PRO A 83 5.18 12.60 -2.54
CA PRO A 83 6.48 12.37 -3.17
C PRO A 83 7.53 12.16 -2.08
N PHE A 84 8.20 11.01 -2.13
CA PHE A 84 9.35 10.72 -1.27
C PHE A 84 10.45 11.76 -1.56
N ARG A 85 10.75 12.63 -0.59
CA ARG A 85 11.88 13.56 -0.70
C ARG A 85 13.16 12.84 -0.27
N GLN A 86 14.06 12.61 -1.23
CA GLN A 86 15.43 12.13 -1.05
C GLN A 86 16.31 13.17 -0.37
#